data_AF-A0A7R9JGZ3-F1
#
_entry.id   AF-A0A7R9JGZ3-F1
#
_cell.length_a   1.000
_cell.length_b   1.000
_cell.length_c   1.000
_cell.angle_alpha   90.00
_cell.angle_beta   90.00
_cell.angle_gamma   90.00
#
_symmetry.space_group_name_H-M   'P 1'
#
loop_
_entity.id
_entity.type
_entity.pdbx_description
1 polymer ?
#
loop_
_entity_poly.entity_id
_entity_poly.type
_entity_poly.pdbx_seq_one_letter_code
_entity_poly.pdbx_strand_id
1 'polypeptide(L)'
;MGVPLYGRTFFVEGLNEVTSLGDPAQEKGFQGPYTREDGFMGYNEELGRLNLEEADPNLRGGRVENYLGKTTPSSPDRDSNLDLPILGSLAQHKTIALTNYTIEICEELNANKSSWKQFWDEKSVTPFAVNGNQVIAYDNERSIAEKVKFAIKNKLGGIMVWSVDTDDFHGDCYEKDDNAIAASYPLMRAINKAVFVSQREQANEVITQEEKDTANKKESVNSSSGTALGSLGLCLALIFFGL
;
A
#
# COMPACT_ATOMS: atom_id res chain seq x y z
N MET A 1 14.37 -8.66 4.22
CA MET A 1 13.11 -9.42 4.41
C MET A 1 12.24 -9.17 3.20
N GLY A 2 11.75 -10.22 2.54
CA GLY A 2 10.86 -10.09 1.39
C GLY A 2 9.43 -9.77 1.83
N VAL A 3 8.74 -8.90 1.10
CA VAL A 3 7.29 -8.67 1.24
C VAL A 3 6.62 -8.83 -0.13
N PRO A 4 5.52 -9.60 -0.22
CA PRO A 4 4.78 -9.76 -1.46
C PRO A 4 3.80 -8.58 -1.66
N LEU A 5 3.67 -8.11 -2.90
CA LEU A 5 2.61 -7.20 -3.34
C LEU A 5 1.56 -7.97 -4.14
N TYR A 6 1.29 -9.21 -3.74
CA TYR A 6 0.34 -10.12 -4.36
C TYR A 6 -0.27 -11.02 -3.28
N GLY A 7 -1.35 -11.71 -3.62
CA GLY A 7 -2.00 -12.70 -2.78
C GLY A 7 -1.91 -14.12 -3.34
N ARG A 8 -2.08 -15.09 -2.44
CA ARG A 8 -2.31 -16.50 -2.79
C ARG A 8 -3.77 -16.83 -2.64
N THR A 9 -4.30 -17.55 -3.61
CA THR A 9 -5.71 -17.90 -3.69
C THR A 9 -5.90 -19.40 -3.47
N PHE A 10 -7.04 -19.78 -2.90
CA PHE A 10 -7.36 -21.16 -2.55
C PHE A 10 -8.83 -21.45 -2.78
N PHE A 11 -9.14 -22.71 -3.14
CA PHE A 11 -10.46 -23.28 -2.97
C PHE A 11 -10.46 -24.19 -1.74
N VAL A 12 -11.34 -23.93 -0.78
CA VAL A 12 -11.48 -24.75 0.45
C VAL A 12 -12.43 -25.91 0.20
N GLU A 13 -12.08 -27.08 0.75
CA GLU A 13 -12.88 -28.30 0.68
C GLU A 13 -13.94 -28.32 1.79
N GLY A 14 -15.15 -28.80 1.48
CA GLY A 14 -16.22 -28.97 2.47
C GLY A 14 -16.96 -27.66 2.81
N LEU A 15 -17.98 -27.33 2.02
CA LEU A 15 -18.78 -26.09 2.11
C LEU A 15 -19.79 -26.01 3.27
N ASN A 16 -19.58 -26.76 4.35
CA ASN A 16 -20.59 -26.90 5.40
C ASN A 16 -20.34 -26.03 6.64
N GLU A 17 -19.17 -25.39 6.73
CA GLU A 17 -18.76 -24.54 7.86
C GLU A 17 -18.20 -23.18 7.42
N VAL A 18 -18.00 -22.28 8.38
CA VAL A 18 -17.36 -20.98 8.17
C VAL A 18 -15.89 -21.22 7.82
N THR A 19 -15.51 -20.92 6.58
CA THR A 19 -14.14 -21.02 6.09
C THR A 19 -13.17 -20.28 7.01
N SER A 20 -12.17 -21.00 7.51
CA SER A 20 -11.18 -20.56 8.47
C SER A 20 -9.75 -20.82 7.98
N LEU A 21 -8.77 -20.11 8.56
CA LEU A 21 -7.37 -20.37 8.27
C LEU A 21 -6.97 -21.76 8.73
N GLY A 22 -6.33 -22.52 7.84
CA GLY A 22 -5.88 -23.89 8.09
C GLY A 22 -6.85 -24.97 7.61
N ASP A 23 -8.01 -24.60 7.07
CA ASP A 23 -8.93 -25.55 6.47
C ASP A 23 -8.30 -26.26 5.26
N PRO A 24 -8.67 -27.54 5.00
CA PRO A 24 -8.19 -28.27 3.84
C PRO A 24 -8.53 -27.53 2.54
N ALA A 25 -7.52 -27.34 1.69
CA ALA A 25 -7.66 -26.65 0.41
C ALA A 25 -7.33 -27.60 -0.75
N GLN A 26 -7.96 -27.35 -1.89
CA GLN A 26 -7.63 -28.00 -3.15
C GLN A 26 -6.20 -27.66 -3.57
N GLU A 27 -5.60 -28.53 -4.37
CA GLU A 27 -4.23 -28.35 -4.88
C GLU A 27 -4.07 -27.07 -5.71
N LYS A 28 -5.13 -26.65 -6.41
CA LYS A 28 -5.13 -25.47 -7.28
C LYS A 28 -6.03 -24.39 -6.72
N GLY A 29 -5.48 -23.18 -6.57
CA GLY A 29 -6.26 -21.97 -6.34
C GLY A 29 -6.83 -21.39 -7.62
N PHE A 30 -7.76 -20.44 -7.50
CA PHE A 30 -8.31 -19.74 -8.66
C PHE A 30 -7.33 -18.71 -9.21
N GLN A 31 -7.33 -18.52 -10.52
CA GLN A 31 -6.45 -17.58 -11.18
C GLN A 31 -6.96 -16.14 -11.04
N GLY A 32 -6.05 -15.19 -10.84
CA GLY A 32 -6.31 -13.79 -11.19
C GLY A 32 -6.59 -13.66 -12.69
N PRO A 33 -7.46 -12.72 -13.12
CA PRO A 33 -7.84 -12.57 -14.53
C PRO A 33 -6.66 -12.19 -15.46
N TYR A 34 -5.61 -11.58 -14.90
CA TYR A 34 -4.45 -11.08 -15.65
C TYR A 34 -3.23 -11.97 -15.54
N THR A 35 -2.74 -12.20 -14.33
CA THR A 35 -1.68 -13.18 -14.04
C THR A 35 -1.95 -14.56 -14.63
N ARG A 36 -3.22 -15.01 -14.65
CA ARG A 36 -3.63 -16.30 -15.24
C ARG A 36 -2.80 -17.48 -14.70
N GLU A 37 -2.40 -17.36 -13.44
CA GLU A 37 -1.64 -18.37 -12.71
C GLU A 37 -2.52 -18.94 -11.59
N ASP A 38 -2.62 -20.26 -11.54
CA ASP A 38 -3.37 -20.98 -10.49
C ASP A 38 -2.80 -20.60 -9.12
N GLY A 39 -3.64 -20.11 -8.22
CA GLY A 39 -3.20 -19.77 -6.87
C GLY A 39 -2.53 -18.40 -6.72
N PHE A 40 -2.58 -17.53 -7.74
CA PHE A 40 -1.92 -16.22 -7.72
C PHE A 40 -2.89 -15.10 -8.15
N MET A 41 -2.80 -13.96 -7.46
CA MET A 41 -3.49 -12.72 -7.83
C MET A 41 -2.64 -11.52 -7.41
N GLY A 42 -2.45 -10.53 -8.28
CA GLY A 42 -1.75 -9.29 -7.94
C GLY A 42 -2.52 -8.46 -6.91
N TYR A 43 -1.90 -7.38 -6.42
CA TYR A 43 -2.63 -6.37 -5.65
C TYR A 43 -3.36 -5.39 -6.59
N ASN A 44 -2.72 -5.05 -7.73
CA ASN A 44 -3.33 -4.49 -8.93
C ASN A 44 -2.56 -4.95 -10.20
N GLU A 45 -3.26 -5.22 -11.31
CA GLU A 45 -2.76 -5.57 -12.64
C GLU A 45 -3.75 -5.07 -13.70
N GLU A 46 -3.19 -4.61 -14.82
CA GLU A 46 -3.86 -3.81 -15.84
C GLU A 46 -4.67 -4.62 -16.87
N LEU A 47 -5.75 -4.02 -17.37
CA LEU A 47 -5.97 -3.93 -18.83
C LEU A 47 -6.14 -2.46 -19.20
N GLY A 48 -5.36 -2.00 -20.19
CA GLY A 48 -5.41 -0.63 -20.66
C GLY A 48 -6.85 -0.23 -20.90
N ARG A 49 -7.27 0.87 -20.27
CA ARG A 49 -8.59 1.46 -20.41
C ARG A 49 -8.78 1.86 -21.88
N LEU A 50 -9.18 0.91 -22.72
CA LEU A 50 -9.64 1.21 -24.07
C LEU A 50 -10.99 1.88 -23.89
N ASN A 51 -10.95 3.20 -23.73
CA ASN A 51 -12.09 4.03 -24.06
C ASN A 51 -12.42 3.70 -25.51
N LEU A 52 -13.41 2.83 -25.74
CA LEU A 52 -14.09 2.76 -27.02
C LEU A 52 -14.98 3.99 -27.13
N GLU A 53 -14.34 5.16 -27.15
CA GLU A 53 -14.95 6.38 -27.66
C GLU A 53 -14.53 6.45 -29.13
N GLU A 54 -15.49 6.11 -29.98
CA GLU A 54 -15.46 6.27 -31.45
C GLU A 54 -14.32 5.57 -32.19
N ALA A 55 -14.48 4.26 -32.42
CA ALA A 55 -13.95 3.69 -33.65
C ALA A 55 -14.73 4.32 -34.83
N ASP A 56 -14.17 5.35 -35.46
CA ASP A 56 -14.65 5.88 -36.73
C ASP A 56 -14.74 4.71 -37.74
N PRO A 57 -15.94 4.35 -38.22
CA PRO A 57 -16.11 3.22 -39.13
C PRO A 57 -15.45 3.43 -40.50
N ASN A 58 -14.86 4.60 -40.77
CA ASN A 58 -14.23 4.92 -42.06
C ASN A 58 -12.71 4.72 -42.10
N LEU A 59 -12.04 4.42 -40.99
CA LEU A 59 -10.59 4.14 -41.00
C LEU A 59 -10.30 2.68 -41.41
N ARG A 60 -10.43 2.41 -42.71
CA ARG A 60 -9.88 1.19 -43.32
C ARG A 60 -8.35 1.31 -43.43
N GLY A 61 -7.66 0.60 -42.55
CA GLY A 61 -6.25 0.24 -42.71
C GLY A 61 -5.26 1.34 -42.31
N GLY A 62 -4.83 1.31 -41.05
CA GLY A 62 -3.71 2.11 -40.56
C GLY A 62 -2.93 1.34 -39.49
N ARG A 63 -1.61 1.23 -39.69
CA ARG A 63 -0.64 0.58 -38.81
C ARG A 63 -0.66 1.24 -37.42
N VAL A 64 -0.70 0.44 -36.35
CA VAL A 64 -0.63 0.93 -34.96
C VAL A 64 0.70 1.63 -34.76
N GLU A 65 0.68 2.95 -34.63
CA GLU A 65 1.83 3.75 -34.25
C GLU A 65 1.72 4.01 -32.74
N ASN A 66 2.73 3.58 -31.98
CA ASN A 66 2.79 3.78 -30.54
C ASN A 66 2.94 5.27 -30.22
N TYR A 67 1.87 5.94 -29.81
CA TYR A 67 1.93 7.33 -29.37
C TYR A 67 2.31 7.43 -27.90
N LEU A 68 3.62 7.28 -27.67
CA LEU A 68 4.29 7.83 -26.50
C LEU A 68 4.39 9.36 -26.70
N GLY A 69 3.55 10.11 -25.98
CA GLY A 69 3.67 11.56 -25.79
C GLY A 69 3.31 12.44 -27.00
N LYS A 70 2.42 13.41 -26.79
CA LYS A 70 2.52 14.72 -27.43
C LYS A 70 1.69 15.77 -26.70
N THR A 71 2.36 16.91 -26.56
CA THR A 71 1.94 18.20 -26.03
C THR A 71 0.71 18.76 -26.73
N THR A 72 -0.04 19.59 -26.00
CA THR A 72 -1.19 20.37 -26.47
C THR A 72 -0.89 21.16 -27.75
N PRO A 73 -1.87 21.34 -28.66
CA PRO A 73 -1.83 22.43 -29.62
C PRO A 73 -2.83 23.52 -29.31
N SER A 74 -2.31 24.72 -29.37
CA SER A 74 -2.97 26.01 -29.48
C SER A 74 -3.75 26.20 -30.80
N SER A 75 -4.85 26.94 -30.67
CA SER A 75 -5.55 27.77 -31.66
C SER A 75 -6.57 27.11 -32.62
N PRO A 76 -7.64 27.86 -33.00
CA PRO A 76 -8.80 27.34 -33.72
C PRO A 76 -8.86 27.86 -35.16
N ASP A 77 -8.84 26.97 -36.15
CA ASP A 77 -9.21 27.34 -37.51
C ASP A 77 -10.56 26.74 -37.90
N ARG A 78 -11.42 27.67 -38.31
CA ARG A 78 -12.77 27.48 -38.84
C ARG A 78 -12.65 26.81 -40.20
N ASP A 79 -13.56 25.91 -40.52
CA ASP A 79 -14.17 25.98 -41.84
C ASP A 79 -15.58 25.42 -41.88
N SER A 80 -16.35 26.06 -42.76
CA SER A 80 -17.79 26.18 -42.85
C SER A 80 -18.50 25.04 -43.58
N ASN A 81 -19.70 24.72 -43.09
CA ASN A 81 -20.87 24.17 -43.79
C ASN A 81 -20.67 23.02 -44.80
N LEU A 82 -21.21 21.84 -44.45
CA LEU A 82 -21.90 21.01 -45.43
C LEU A 82 -23.08 20.25 -44.78
N ASP A 83 -24.23 20.35 -45.44
CA ASP A 83 -25.57 20.04 -44.97
C ASP A 83 -25.87 18.56 -44.65
N LEU A 84 -26.80 18.38 -43.69
CA LEU A 84 -27.51 17.16 -43.34
C LEU A 84 -28.38 16.63 -44.50
N PRO A 85 -28.61 15.29 -44.55
CA PRO A 85 -29.95 14.80 -44.84
C PRO A 85 -30.47 13.85 -43.75
N ILE A 86 -31.73 14.10 -43.40
CA ILE A 86 -32.59 13.36 -42.48
C ILE A 86 -32.95 12.00 -43.12
N LEU A 87 -32.66 10.88 -42.46
CA LEU A 87 -33.35 9.61 -42.70
C LEU A 87 -33.28 8.69 -41.47
N GLY A 88 -34.44 8.48 -40.85
CA GLY A 88 -34.88 7.14 -40.44
C GLY A 88 -34.45 6.59 -39.07
N SER A 89 -35.47 6.37 -38.24
CA SER A 89 -35.56 5.30 -37.24
C SER A 89 -34.69 5.41 -35.99
N LEU A 90 -35.37 5.57 -34.84
CA LEU A 90 -34.89 5.30 -33.49
C LEU A 90 -34.21 3.94 -33.41
N ALA A 91 -32.89 3.92 -33.56
CA ALA A 91 -32.06 2.83 -33.10
C ALA A 91 -32.02 2.92 -31.56
N GLN A 92 -32.93 2.20 -30.89
CA GLN A 92 -32.71 1.76 -29.51
C GLN A 92 -31.53 0.75 -29.52
N HIS A 93 -30.33 1.21 -29.84
CA HIS A 93 -29.13 0.49 -29.43
C HIS A 93 -28.92 0.85 -27.97
N LYS A 94 -29.54 0.04 -27.12
CA LYS A 94 -29.07 -0.17 -25.76
C LYS A 94 -27.66 -0.74 -25.92
N THR A 95 -26.67 0.13 -26.06
CA THR A 95 -25.26 -0.24 -25.93
C THR A 95 -25.13 -0.79 -24.53
N ILE A 96 -25.16 -2.12 -24.43
CA ILE A 96 -24.62 -2.82 -23.28
C ILE A 96 -23.14 -2.47 -23.37
N ALA A 97 -22.76 -1.41 -22.66
CA ALA A 97 -21.36 -1.19 -22.33
C ALA A 97 -20.96 -2.45 -21.56
N LEU A 98 -20.32 -3.38 -22.26
CA LEU A 98 -19.57 -4.43 -21.61
C LEU A 98 -18.42 -3.71 -20.92
N THR A 99 -18.67 -3.25 -19.71
CA THR A 99 -17.64 -2.85 -18.77
C THR A 99 -16.78 -4.10 -18.58
N ASN A 100 -15.69 -4.16 -19.33
CA ASN A 100 -14.65 -5.16 -19.15
C ASN A 100 -14.00 -4.77 -17.81
N TYR A 101 -14.56 -5.30 -16.72
CA TYR A 101 -14.17 -4.94 -15.37
C TYR A 101 -12.80 -5.58 -15.10
N THR A 102 -11.84 -4.72 -14.78
CA THR A 102 -10.59 -5.08 -14.13
C THR A 102 -10.90 -5.73 -12.79
N ILE A 103 -10.19 -6.80 -12.42
CA ILE A 103 -10.38 -7.43 -11.11
C ILE A 103 -9.01 -7.82 -10.54
N GLU A 104 -8.66 -7.18 -9.46
CA GLU A 104 -7.47 -7.40 -8.63
C GLU A 104 -7.86 -7.42 -7.16
N ILE A 105 -6.97 -7.79 -6.23
CA ILE A 105 -7.37 -7.99 -4.83
C ILE A 105 -8.05 -6.74 -4.27
N CYS A 106 -7.51 -5.55 -4.46
CA CYS A 106 -8.12 -4.34 -3.92
C CYS A 106 -9.50 -4.04 -4.55
N GLU A 107 -9.62 -4.17 -5.88
CA GLU A 107 -10.84 -3.83 -6.63
C GLU A 107 -11.92 -4.87 -6.38
N GLU A 108 -11.57 -6.17 -6.35
CA GLU A 108 -12.48 -7.26 -6.06
C GLU A 108 -13.09 -7.10 -4.67
N LEU A 109 -12.25 -6.80 -3.68
CA LEU A 109 -12.70 -6.57 -2.31
C LEU A 109 -13.51 -5.27 -2.18
N ASN A 110 -13.29 -4.28 -3.06
CA ASN A 110 -14.02 -3.01 -3.05
C ASN A 110 -15.35 -3.06 -3.81
N ALA A 111 -15.38 -3.71 -4.97
CA ALA A 111 -16.55 -3.85 -5.82
C ALA A 111 -17.54 -4.88 -5.24
N ASN A 112 -17.01 -5.98 -4.68
CA ASN A 112 -17.79 -7.09 -4.15
C ASN A 112 -17.76 -7.16 -2.61
N LYS A 113 -17.80 -6.00 -1.93
CA LYS A 113 -17.77 -5.87 -0.45
C LYS A 113 -18.81 -6.73 0.28
N SER A 114 -19.97 -6.96 -0.31
CA SER A 114 -21.03 -7.79 0.29
C SER A 114 -20.74 -9.29 0.21
N SER A 115 -19.96 -9.72 -0.78
CA SER A 115 -19.62 -11.12 -1.02
C SER A 115 -18.36 -11.53 -0.26
N TRP A 116 -17.34 -10.67 -0.27
CA TRP A 116 -16.06 -10.94 0.38
C TRP A 116 -16.05 -10.46 1.83
N LYS A 117 -15.87 -11.41 2.75
CA LYS A 117 -15.66 -11.13 4.16
C LYS A 117 -14.16 -11.06 4.43
N GLN A 118 -13.68 -9.90 4.86
CA GLN A 118 -12.27 -9.69 5.23
C GLN A 118 -12.05 -10.01 6.70
N PHE A 119 -10.95 -10.68 6.99
CA PHE A 119 -10.51 -11.09 8.31
C PHE A 119 -9.04 -10.74 8.50
N TRP A 120 -8.59 -10.78 9.75
CA TRP A 120 -7.22 -10.47 10.13
C TRP A 120 -6.68 -11.58 11.01
N ASP A 121 -5.52 -12.16 10.65
CA ASP A 121 -4.79 -13.05 11.53
C ASP A 121 -3.77 -12.28 12.36
N GLU A 122 -3.97 -12.27 13.68
CA GLU A 122 -3.07 -11.59 14.60
C GLU A 122 -1.71 -12.28 14.74
N LYS A 123 -1.62 -13.58 14.41
CA LYS A 123 -0.36 -14.32 14.53
C LYS A 123 0.58 -14.04 13.36
N SER A 124 0.10 -14.17 12.12
CA SER A 124 0.88 -13.85 10.92
C SER A 124 0.92 -12.35 10.63
N VAL A 125 0.03 -11.56 11.24
CA VAL A 125 -0.15 -10.14 10.96
C VAL A 125 -0.51 -9.93 9.48
N THR A 126 -1.45 -10.72 8.97
CA THR A 126 -1.90 -10.67 7.57
C THR A 126 -3.41 -10.65 7.43
N PRO A 127 -3.96 -9.89 6.48
CA PRO A 127 -5.35 -10.01 6.09
C PRO A 127 -5.59 -11.28 5.26
N PHE A 128 -6.84 -11.75 5.30
CA PHE A 128 -7.36 -12.71 4.34
C PHE A 128 -8.83 -12.42 4.06
N ALA A 129 -9.31 -12.78 2.89
CA ALA A 129 -10.69 -12.58 2.48
C ALA A 129 -11.33 -13.90 2.06
N VAL A 130 -12.62 -14.07 2.40
CA VAL A 130 -13.38 -15.29 2.13
C VAL A 130 -14.66 -14.95 1.37
N ASN A 131 -14.94 -15.69 0.31
CA ASN A 131 -16.21 -15.69 -0.43
C ASN A 131 -16.61 -17.12 -0.80
N GLY A 132 -17.56 -17.71 -0.08
CA GLY A 132 -17.90 -19.13 -0.24
C GLY A 132 -16.70 -20.03 0.05
N ASN A 133 -16.31 -20.87 -0.91
CA ASN A 133 -15.08 -21.68 -0.83
C ASN A 133 -13.83 -20.94 -1.31
N GLN A 134 -13.93 -19.71 -1.79
CA GLN A 134 -12.77 -18.95 -2.26
C GLN A 134 -12.11 -18.20 -1.11
N VAL A 135 -10.79 -18.32 -1.01
CA VAL A 135 -9.98 -17.60 -0.04
C VAL A 135 -8.85 -16.87 -0.74
N ILE A 136 -8.60 -15.63 -0.33
CA ILE A 136 -7.45 -14.82 -0.74
C ILE A 136 -6.65 -14.49 0.52
N ALA A 137 -5.40 -14.94 0.61
CA ALA A 137 -4.44 -14.50 1.62
C ALA A 137 -3.46 -13.52 0.98
N TYR A 138 -3.37 -12.31 1.52
CA TYR A 138 -2.65 -11.22 0.85
C TYR A 138 -2.01 -10.25 1.84
N ASP A 139 -1.37 -9.21 1.32
CA ASP A 139 -0.81 -8.11 2.09
C ASP A 139 -1.54 -6.80 1.75
N ASN A 140 -1.85 -6.01 2.77
CA ASN A 140 -2.32 -4.63 2.62
C ASN A 140 -1.35 -3.66 3.30
N GLU A 141 -1.66 -2.37 3.27
CA GLU A 141 -0.83 -1.31 3.84
C GLU A 141 -0.53 -1.54 5.32
N ARG A 142 -1.52 -2.07 6.06
CA ARG A 142 -1.38 -2.37 7.49
C ARG A 142 -0.38 -3.51 7.71
N SER A 143 -0.54 -4.65 7.03
CA SER A 143 0.35 -5.80 7.22
C SER A 143 1.77 -5.49 6.72
N ILE A 144 1.90 -4.78 5.60
CA ILE A 144 3.19 -4.30 5.09
C ILE A 144 3.88 -3.38 6.10
N ALA A 145 3.16 -2.40 6.66
CA ALA A 145 3.74 -1.50 7.66
C ALA A 145 4.23 -2.26 8.91
N GLU A 146 3.45 -3.22 9.42
CA GLU A 146 3.85 -4.03 10.57
C GLU A 146 5.06 -4.92 10.27
N LYS A 147 5.12 -5.52 9.07
CA LYS A 147 6.28 -6.28 8.59
C LYS A 147 7.53 -5.39 8.51
N VAL A 148 7.42 -4.17 7.99
CA VAL A 148 8.55 -3.22 7.93
C VAL A 148 9.03 -2.84 9.33
N LYS A 149 8.11 -2.52 10.25
CA LYS A 149 8.43 -2.27 11.65
C LYS A 149 9.15 -3.46 12.28
N PHE A 150 8.67 -4.67 12.03
CA PHE A 150 9.31 -5.90 12.49
C PHE A 150 10.75 -6.01 11.97
N ALA A 151 11.00 -5.77 10.69
CA ALA A 151 12.35 -5.83 10.13
C ALA A 151 13.30 -4.81 10.78
N ILE A 152 12.84 -3.58 11.00
CA ILE A 152 13.64 -2.50 11.61
C ILE A 152 13.90 -2.79 13.08
N LYS A 153 12.89 -3.24 13.83
CA LYS A 153 13.02 -3.65 15.22
C LYS A 153 14.04 -4.78 15.39
N ASN A 154 14.07 -5.73 14.45
CA ASN A 154 15.02 -6.83 14.43
C ASN A 154 16.35 -6.50 13.75
N LYS A 155 16.60 -5.24 13.37
CA LYS A 155 17.84 -4.78 12.73
C LYS A 155 18.21 -5.58 11.47
N LEU A 156 17.20 -5.98 10.69
CA LEU A 156 17.42 -6.66 9.41
C LEU A 156 18.00 -5.66 8.39
N GLY A 157 18.79 -6.17 7.43
CA GLY A 157 19.52 -5.33 6.47
C GLY A 157 18.66 -4.58 5.44
N GLY A 158 17.35 -4.82 5.39
CA GLY A 158 16.43 -4.12 4.49
C GLY A 158 15.18 -4.91 4.14
N ILE A 159 14.36 -4.31 3.27
CA ILE A 159 13.14 -4.89 2.70
C ILE A 159 13.37 -5.14 1.20
N MET A 160 12.93 -6.30 0.72
CA MET A 160 12.86 -6.62 -0.70
C MET A 160 11.38 -6.77 -1.05
N VAL A 161 11.00 -6.35 -2.25
CA VAL A 161 9.61 -6.32 -2.70
C VAL A 161 9.45 -7.25 -3.90
N TRP A 162 8.41 -8.08 -3.86
CA TRP A 162 7.99 -8.90 -5.00
C TRP A 162 6.51 -8.67 -5.33
N SER A 163 6.16 -8.01 -6.41
CA SER A 163 7.03 -7.14 -7.22
C SER A 163 6.36 -5.79 -7.40
N VAL A 164 7.12 -4.80 -7.82
CA VAL A 164 6.64 -3.41 -7.91
C VAL A 164 5.49 -3.24 -8.92
N ASP A 165 5.46 -4.11 -9.94
CA ASP A 165 4.45 -4.16 -11.01
C ASP A 165 3.10 -4.73 -10.57
N THR A 166 3.04 -5.45 -9.45
CA THR A 166 1.78 -5.98 -8.90
C THR A 166 1.16 -5.06 -7.84
N ASP A 167 1.76 -3.91 -7.54
CA ASP A 167 1.16 -2.86 -6.69
C ASP A 167 0.11 -2.06 -7.48
N ASP A 168 -0.70 -1.26 -6.80
CA ASP A 168 -1.62 -0.32 -7.46
C ASP A 168 -0.87 0.91 -8.02
N PHE A 169 -0.12 0.70 -9.09
CA PHE A 169 0.71 1.75 -9.71
C PHE A 169 -0.11 2.85 -10.40
N HIS A 170 -1.39 2.62 -10.68
CA HIS A 170 -2.30 3.63 -11.25
C HIS A 170 -3.09 4.42 -10.19
N GLY A 171 -3.20 3.88 -8.97
CA GLY A 171 -3.97 4.52 -7.90
C GLY A 171 -5.48 4.37 -8.09
N ASP A 172 -5.93 3.23 -8.62
CA ASP A 172 -7.33 2.97 -8.94
C ASP A 172 -8.13 2.38 -7.75
N CYS A 173 -7.45 1.77 -6.77
CA CYS A 173 -8.09 1.16 -5.60
C CYS A 173 -8.72 2.19 -4.64
N TYR A 174 -8.32 3.47 -4.76
CA TYR A 174 -8.63 4.53 -3.81
C TYR A 174 -9.40 5.67 -4.46
N GLU A 175 -10.36 6.25 -3.73
CA GLU A 175 -11.05 7.45 -4.19
C GLU A 175 -10.05 8.58 -4.41
N LYS A 176 -10.13 9.20 -5.58
CA LYS A 176 -9.39 10.41 -5.91
C LYS A 176 -10.02 11.56 -5.14
N ASP A 177 -9.64 11.74 -3.88
CA ASP A 177 -9.87 13.02 -3.19
C ASP A 177 -9.06 14.09 -3.94
N ASP A 178 -9.66 15.24 -4.21
CA ASP A 178 -9.05 16.37 -4.91
C ASP A 178 -7.75 16.88 -4.22
N ASN A 179 -7.51 16.49 -2.96
CA ASN A 179 -6.26 16.72 -2.23
C ASN A 179 -5.39 15.47 -2.02
N ALA A 180 -5.90 14.28 -2.33
CA ALA A 180 -5.11 13.06 -2.36
C ALA A 180 -4.42 12.97 -3.72
N ILE A 181 -3.09 13.08 -3.71
CA ILE A 181 -2.27 12.48 -4.77
C ILE A 181 -2.83 11.07 -4.97
N ALA A 182 -3.48 10.80 -6.12
CA ALA A 182 -3.94 9.46 -6.48
C ALA A 182 -2.79 8.52 -6.16
N ALA A 183 -2.98 7.69 -5.14
CA ALA A 183 -1.85 7.19 -4.37
C ALA A 183 -1.26 5.95 -5.03
N SER A 184 -0.83 6.09 -6.28
CA SER A 184 -0.04 5.11 -7.00
C SER A 184 1.01 4.50 -6.09
N TYR A 185 1.12 3.18 -6.15
CA TYR A 185 1.98 2.35 -5.31
C TYR A 185 1.66 2.46 -3.81
N PRO A 186 0.41 2.20 -3.38
CA PRO A 186 0.01 2.35 -1.99
C PRO A 186 0.83 1.44 -1.05
N LEU A 187 1.17 0.22 -1.48
CA LEU A 187 1.98 -0.68 -0.66
C LEU A 187 3.43 -0.22 -0.57
N MET A 188 4.04 0.23 -1.67
CA MET A 188 5.38 0.84 -1.61
C MET A 188 5.41 2.12 -0.76
N ARG A 189 4.35 2.93 -0.81
CA ARG A 189 4.21 4.11 0.06
C ARG A 189 4.07 3.71 1.52
N ALA A 190 3.35 2.63 1.82
CA ALA A 190 3.27 2.07 3.17
C ALA A 190 4.66 1.64 3.67
N ILE A 191 5.49 1.02 2.82
CA ILE A 191 6.88 0.70 3.15
C ILE A 191 7.67 1.95 3.51
N ASN A 192 7.69 2.94 2.60
CA ASN A 192 8.44 4.18 2.83
C ASN A 192 7.99 4.89 4.12
N LYS A 193 6.68 4.99 4.35
CA LYS A 193 6.11 5.59 5.55
C LYS A 193 6.53 4.82 6.81
N ALA A 194 6.44 3.49 6.78
CA ALA A 194 6.79 2.65 7.92
C ALA A 194 8.28 2.72 8.27
N VAL A 195 9.17 2.85 7.26
CA VAL A 195 10.60 3.09 7.49
C VAL A 195 10.82 4.39 8.28
N PHE A 196 10.22 5.50 7.82
CA PHE A 196 10.37 6.79 8.50
C PHE A 196 9.79 6.78 9.92
N VAL A 197 8.63 6.16 10.11
CA VAL A 197 7.99 6.05 11.43
C VAL A 197 8.85 5.22 12.38
N SER A 198 9.31 4.05 11.96
CA SER A 198 10.09 3.14 12.81
C SER A 198 11.43 3.75 13.25
N GLN A 199 12.11 4.47 12.36
CA GLN A 199 13.37 5.15 12.69
C GLN A 199 13.15 6.25 13.75
N ARG A 200 12.04 6.99 13.66
CA ARG A 200 11.69 8.02 14.65
C ARG A 200 11.32 7.41 16.00
N GLU A 201 10.56 6.31 16.00
CA GLU A 201 10.19 5.59 17.23
C GLU A 201 11.44 5.09 17.97
N GLN A 202 12.40 4.49 17.24
CA GLN A 202 13.67 4.06 17.84
C GLN A 202 14.49 5.25 18.40
N ALA A 203 14.52 6.39 17.71
CA ALA A 203 15.21 7.58 18.21
C ALA A 203 14.56 8.12 19.49
N ASN A 204 13.24 8.15 19.56
CA ASN A 204 12.50 8.60 20.74
C ASN A 204 12.67 7.65 21.93
N GLU A 205 12.74 6.33 21.69
CA GLU A 205 13.02 5.35 22.75
C GLU A 205 14.41 5.57 23.36
N VAL A 206 15.43 5.88 22.56
CA VAL A 206 16.77 6.19 23.05
C VAL A 206 16.77 7.45 23.93
N ILE A 207 16.14 8.53 23.46
CA ILE A 207 16.03 9.79 24.22
C ILE A 207 15.32 9.55 25.56
N THR A 208 14.22 8.77 25.54
CA THR A 208 13.44 8.49 26.75
C THR A 208 14.24 7.68 27.78
N GLN A 209 15.12 6.77 27.34
CA GLN A 209 15.99 6.02 28.24
C GLN A 209 17.11 6.90 28.81
N GLU A 210 17.73 7.75 27.98
CA GLU A 210 18.75 8.70 28.44
C GLU A 210 18.21 9.67 29.50
N GLU A 211 16.98 10.15 29.34
CA GLU A 211 16.30 11.01 30.33
C GLU A 211 16.04 10.27 31.65
N LYS A 212 15.61 9.00 31.60
CA LYS A 212 15.39 8.16 32.79
C LYS A 212 16.68 7.83 33.52
N ASP A 213 17.74 7.52 32.78
CA ASP A 213 19.06 7.23 33.35
C ASP A 213 19.67 8.49 33.99
N THR A 214 19.47 9.66 33.38
CA THR A 214 19.89 10.95 33.94
C THR A 214 19.11 11.32 35.19
N ALA A 215 17.81 11.00 35.25
CA ALA A 215 16.97 11.20 36.43
C ALA A 215 17.37 10.28 37.60
N ASN A 216 17.56 8.98 37.34
CA ASN A 216 18.02 8.01 38.34
C ASN A 216 19.41 8.36 38.89
N LYS A 217 20.30 8.90 38.06
CA LYS A 217 21.62 9.37 38.52
C LYS A 217 21.52 10.55 39.49
N LYS A 218 20.57 11.49 39.29
CA LYS A 218 20.34 12.61 40.21
C LYS A 218 19.78 12.14 41.56
N GLU A 219 18.93 11.11 41.58
CA GLU A 219 18.44 10.51 42.83
C GLU A 219 19.54 9.75 43.59
N SER A 220 20.42 9.04 42.89
CA SER A 220 21.56 8.33 43.51
C SER A 220 22.59 9.26 44.17
N VAL A 221 22.72 10.50 43.69
CA VAL A 221 23.64 11.50 44.26
C VAL A 221 23.04 12.16 45.51
N ASN A 222 21.72 12.28 45.61
CA ASN A 222 21.03 12.85 46.79
C ASN A 222 20.85 11.85 47.95
N SER A 223 21.19 10.57 47.78
CA SER A 223 21.15 9.55 48.84
C SER A 223 22.46 9.39 49.62
N SER A 224 23.48 10.23 49.39
CA SER A 224 24.78 10.15 50.09
C SER A 224 25.23 11.43 50.82
N SER A 225 24.35 12.41 51.03
CA SER A 225 24.64 13.59 51.85
C SER A 225 23.86 13.60 53.17
N GLY A 226 24.21 12.65 54.05
CA GLY A 226 23.79 12.59 55.44
C GLY A 226 24.99 12.48 56.39
N THR A 227 25.39 13.63 56.94
CA THR A 227 26.18 13.85 58.18
C THR A 227 27.67 13.45 58.25
N ALA A 228 28.55 14.46 58.24
CA ALA A 228 29.71 14.54 59.14
C ALA A 228 30.05 16.02 59.42
N LEU A 229 29.60 16.52 60.58
CA LEU A 229 30.07 17.76 61.20
C LEU A 229 31.43 17.49 61.87
N GLY A 230 32.45 18.30 61.57
CA GLY A 230 33.76 18.17 62.21
C GLY A 230 34.77 19.28 61.89
N SER A 231 34.74 20.32 62.72
CA SER A 231 35.82 21.23 63.15
C SER A 231 36.64 22.09 62.16
N LEU A 232 36.58 23.40 62.44
CA LEU A 232 37.62 24.45 62.39
C LEU A 232 38.73 24.41 61.31
N GLY A 233 38.80 25.48 60.52
CA GLY A 233 39.99 25.84 59.76
C GLY A 233 39.84 27.14 58.99
N LEU A 234 39.88 28.26 59.69
CA LEU A 234 40.08 29.59 59.10
C LEU A 234 41.47 29.61 58.44
N CYS A 235 41.60 29.91 57.14
CA CYS A 235 42.85 30.44 56.61
C CYS A 235 42.61 31.37 55.41
N LEU A 236 42.73 32.67 55.71
CA LEU A 236 43.08 33.72 54.75
C LEU A 236 44.48 33.45 54.16
N ALA A 237 44.66 33.68 52.86
CA ALA A 237 45.83 34.29 52.19
C ALA A 237 45.61 34.13 50.67
N LEU A 238 45.31 35.16 49.88
CA LEU A 238 46.23 36.15 49.30
C LEU A 238 47.51 35.55 48.66
N ILE A 239 47.74 35.95 47.40
CA ILE A 239 49.02 36.23 46.70
C ILE A 239 49.51 35.26 45.59
N PHE A 240 49.46 35.81 44.37
CA PHE A 240 50.44 35.88 43.25
C PHE A 240 50.86 34.65 42.38
N PHE A 241 50.61 34.84 41.07
CA PHE A 241 51.49 34.77 39.87
C PHE A 241 52.26 33.50 39.43
N GLY A 242 52.17 33.28 38.11
CA GLY A 242 53.25 32.81 37.22
C GLY A 242 53.21 31.31 36.93
N LEU A 243 53.27 30.82 35.69
CA LEU A 243 53.74 31.38 34.42
C LEU A 243 52.91 30.79 33.26
#